data_AF-A0AAN8FZR2-F1
#
_entry.id   AF-A0AAN8FZR2-F1
#
_cell.length_a   1.000
_cell.length_b   1.000
_cell.length_c   1.000
_cell.angle_alpha   90.00
_cell.angle_beta   90.00
_cell.angle_gamma   90.00
#
_symmetry.space_group_name_H-M   'P 1'
#
loop_
_entity.id
_entity.type
_entity.pdbx_description
1 polymer ?
#
loop_
_entity_poly.entity_id
_entity_poly.type
_entity_poly.pdbx_seq_one_letter_code
_entity_poly.pdbx_strand_id
1 'polypeptide(L)' 'TWLSFQEQGTYADFVEGLKVFDKEECGKILCAELRHILLALGERLSADEVDELLKGVEDAEGLVKYE' A
#
# COMPACT_ATOMS: atom_id res chain seq x y z
N THR A 1 -15.83 21.66 -17.95
CA THR A 1 -14.54 21.48 -18.65
C THR A 1 -14.16 20.03 -18.51
N TRP A 2 -14.38 19.26 -19.59
CA TRP A 2 -13.77 17.96 -19.81
C TRP A 2 -12.24 18.17 -19.82
N LEU A 3 -11.37 17.44 -19.14
CA LEU A 3 -11.51 16.19 -18.43
C LEU A 3 -10.91 16.38 -17.04
N SER A 4 -11.59 15.88 -16.02
CA SER A 4 -10.98 15.43 -14.78
C SER A 4 -9.93 14.37 -15.17
N PHE A 5 -8.71 14.81 -15.47
CA PHE A 5 -7.59 13.90 -15.63
C PHE A 5 -7.53 13.13 -14.33
N GLN A 6 -7.68 11.82 -14.44
CA GLN A 6 -7.49 10.91 -13.31
C GLN A 6 -6.09 11.21 -12.76
N GLU A 7 -6.02 11.92 -11.63
CA GLU A 7 -4.84 11.93 -10.77
C GLU A 7 -4.76 10.53 -10.15
N GLN A 8 -4.37 9.55 -10.98
CA GLN A 8 -3.83 8.31 -10.48
C GLN A 8 -2.53 8.72 -9.80
N GLY A 9 -2.54 8.71 -8.46
CA GLY A 9 -1.35 9.03 -7.66
C GLY A 9 -0.16 8.26 -8.20
N THR A 10 0.98 8.94 -8.29
CA THR A 10 2.22 8.31 -8.76
C THR A 10 2.71 7.31 -7.72
N TYR A 11 3.65 6.44 -8.11
CA TYR A 11 4.33 5.56 -7.16
C TYR A 11 4.96 6.36 -6.00
N ALA A 12 5.45 7.57 -6.26
CA ALA A 12 6.00 8.43 -5.21
C ALA A 12 4.91 8.88 -4.22
N ASP A 13 3.72 9.24 -4.68
CA ASP A 13 2.59 9.60 -3.81
C ASP A 13 2.13 8.40 -2.97
N PHE A 14 2.20 7.20 -3.54
CA PHE A 14 1.92 5.95 -2.81
C PHE A 14 2.95 5.72 -1.71
N VAL A 15 4.25 5.83 -2.01
CA VAL A 15 5.34 5.67 -1.02
C VAL A 15 5.27 6.74 0.07
N GLU A 16 4.99 8.00 -0.27
CA GLU A 16 4.80 9.08 0.71
C GLU A 16 3.58 8.81 1.60
N GLY A 17 2.50 8.25 1.04
CA GLY A 17 1.35 7.79 1.81
C GLY A 17 1.71 6.68 2.81
N LEU A 18 2.55 5.73 2.41
CA LEU A 18 3.01 4.64 3.29
C LEU A 18 3.92 5.13 4.42
N LYS A 19 4.74 6.18 4.18
CA LYS A 19 5.56 6.80 5.25
C LYS A 19 4.73 7.34 6.42
N VAL A 20 3.47 7.71 6.20
CA VAL A 20 2.56 8.13 7.28
C VAL A 20 2.28 6.99 8.26
N PHE A 21 2.38 5.74 7.79
CA PHE A 21 2.17 4.53 8.59
C PHE A 21 3.47 3.97 9.18
N ASP A 22 4.62 4.23 8.56
CA ASP A 22 5.95 3.90 9.11
C ASP A 22 6.40 4.92 10.16
N LYS A 23 5.82 4.82 11.36
CA LYS A 23 6.16 5.70 12.50
C LYS A 23 7.61 5.57 12.98
N GLU A 24 8.27 4.46 12.66
CA GLU A 24 9.64 4.19 13.10
C GLU A 24 10.67 4.51 12.01
N GLU A 25 10.23 5.00 10.85
CA GLU A 25 11.08 5.30 9.68
C GLU A 25 12.05 4.14 9.35
N CYS A 26 11.56 2.91 9.51
CA CYS A 26 12.33 1.69 9.28
C CYS A 26 12.31 1.21 7.82
N GLY A 27 11.52 1.87 6.96
CA GLY A 27 11.29 1.49 5.56
C GLY A 27 10.35 0.29 5.40
N LYS A 28 9.62 -0.05 6.46
CA LYS A 28 8.66 -1.17 6.50
C LYS A 28 7.35 -0.76 7.16
N ILE A 29 6.28 -1.44 6.79
CA ILE A 29 4.96 -1.30 7.41
C ILE A 29 4.36 -2.67 7.68
N LEU A 30 3.42 -2.75 8.61
CA LEU A 30 2.69 -3.99 8.86
C LEU A 30 1.90 -4.41 7.63
N CYS A 31 2.00 -5.69 7.27
CA CYS A 31 1.24 -6.32 6.18
C CYS A 31 -0.25 -6.06 6.32
N ALA A 32 -0.77 -6.11 7.56
CA ALA A 32 -2.17 -5.81 7.88
C ALA A 32 -2.57 -4.36 7.55
N GLU A 33 -1.70 -3.38 7.80
CA GLU A 33 -1.93 -1.96 7.47
C GLU A 33 -1.88 -1.76 5.96
N LEU A 34 -0.87 -2.32 5.28
CA LEU A 34 -0.76 -2.27 3.82
C LEU A 34 -1.99 -2.89 3.15
N ARG A 35 -2.50 -4.01 3.66
CA ARG A 35 -3.76 -4.63 3.20
C ARG A 35 -4.93 -3.66 3.32
N HIS A 36 -5.05 -2.97 4.46
CA HIS A 36 -6.11 -2.00 4.69
C HIS A 36 -6.02 -0.83 3.72
N ILE A 37 -4.79 -0.34 3.49
CA ILE A 37 -4.48 0.75 2.55
C ILE A 37 -4.81 0.33 1.11
N LEU A 38 -4.41 -0.86 0.66
CA LEU A 38 -4.69 -1.37 -0.69
C LEU A 38 -6.18 -1.58 -0.95
N LEU A 39 -6.93 -2.01 0.08
CA LEU A 39 -8.40 -2.14 0.01
C LEU A 39 -9.11 -0.78 0.08
N ALA A 40 -8.51 0.23 0.72
CA ALA A 40 -9.08 1.57 0.87
C ALA A 40 -8.71 2.54 -0.28
N LEU A 41 -7.52 2.37 -0.89
CA LEU A 41 -6.99 3.23 -1.96
C LEU A 41 -7.62 2.97 -3.34
N GLY A 42 -8.47 1.95 -3.51
CA GLY A 42 -9.09 1.73 -4.81
C GLY A 42 -10.28 0.79 -4.88
N GLU A 43 -11.26 1.20 -5.68
CA GLU A 43 -12.20 0.32 -6.38
C GLU A 43 -11.45 -0.47 -7.47
N ARG A 44 -10.73 -1.55 -7.13
CA ARG A 44 -10.28 -2.56 -8.12
C ARG A 44 -9.55 -3.78 -7.59
N LEU A 45 -9.01 -3.77 -6.36
CA LEU A 45 -8.37 -4.95 -5.79
C LEU A 45 -9.33 -5.66 -4.85
N SER A 46 -9.64 -6.91 -5.17
CA SER A 46 -10.37 -7.81 -4.28
C SER A 46 -9.47 -8.26 -3.12
N ALA A 47 -10.09 -8.65 -2.00
CA ALA A 47 -9.37 -9.18 -0.85
C ALA A 47 -8.42 -10.32 -1.23
N ASP A 48 -8.85 -11.21 -2.14
CA ASP A 48 -8.05 -12.34 -2.61
C ASP A 48 -6.81 -11.88 -3.42
N GLU A 49 -6.95 -10.85 -4.26
CA GLU A 49 -5.83 -10.28 -5.00
C GLU A 49 -4.82 -9.60 -4.09
N VAL A 50 -5.29 -8.90 -3.05
CA VAL A 50 -4.42 -8.28 -2.05
C VAL A 50 -3.72 -9.35 -1.22
N ASP A 51 -4.43 -10.41 -0.81
CA ASP A 51 -3.84 -11.51 -0.03
C ASP A 51 -2.78 -12.25 -0.85
N GLU A 52 -3.01 -12.51 -2.15
CA GLU A 52 -1.99 -13.09 -3.03
C GLU A 52 -0.83 -12.13 -3.31
N LEU A 53 -1.07 -10.81 -3.37
CA LEU A 53 -0.02 -9.80 -3.51
C LEU A 53 0.89 -9.72 -2.29
N LEU A 54 0.35 -9.89 -1.09
CA LEU A 54 1.09 -9.78 0.17
C LEU A 54 1.72 -11.12 0.60
N LYS A 55 1.24 -12.24 0.04
CA LYS A 55 1.71 -13.58 0.34
C LYS A 55 3.20 -13.74 0.05
N GLY A 56 3.98 -13.90 1.11
CA GLY A 56 5.43 -14.10 1.02
C GLY A 56 6.25 -12.83 0.81
N VAL A 57 5.62 -11.65 0.86
CA VAL A 57 6.31 -10.35 0.89
C VAL A 57 6.60 -9.91 2.31
N GLU A 58 5.82 -10.41 3.26
CA GLU A 58 5.98 -10.21 4.70
C GLU A 58 7.17 -11.00 5.27
N ASP A 59 7.89 -10.37 6.20
CA ASP A 59 8.97 -11.01 6.96
C ASP A 59 8.43 -11.80 8.17
N ALA A 60 9.34 -12.37 8.98
CA ALA A 60 8.98 -13.16 10.15
C ALA A 60 8.18 -12.39 11.21
N GLU A 61 8.15 -11.05 11.12
CA GLU A 61 7.43 -10.15 12.02
C GLU A 61 6.13 -9.62 11.38
N GLY A 62 5.79 -10.05 10.15
CA GLY A 62 4.61 -9.59 9.43
C GLY A 62 4.78 -8.20 8.83
N LEU A 63 6.01 -7.75 8.61
CA LEU A 63 6.33 -6.45 8.04
C LEU A 63 6.66 -6.57 6.55
N VAL A 64 6.21 -5.61 5.75
CA VAL A 64 6.45 -5.49 4.32
C VAL A 64 7.34 -4.29 4.05
N LYS A 65 8.43 -4.51 3.31
CA LYS A 65 9.34 -3.45 2.87
C LYS A 65 8.74 -2.72 1.68
N TYR A 66 8.61 -1.40 1.78
CA TYR A 66 8.08 -0.55 0.71
C TYR A 66 9.14 0.40 0.09
N GLU A 67 10.34 0.42 0.68
CA GLU A 67 11.52 1.15 0.18
C GLU A 67 12.41 0.30 -0.74
#